data_AF-A0A975H1U3-F1
#
_entry.id   AF-A0A975H1U3-F1
#
_cell.length_a   1.000
_cell.length_b   1.000
_cell.length_c   1.000
_cell.angle_alpha   90.00
_cell.angle_beta   90.00
_cell.angle_gamma   90.00
#
_symmetry.space_group_name_H-M   'P 1'
#
loop_
_entity.id
_entity.type
_entity.pdbx_description
1 polymer ?
#
loop_
_entity_poly.entity_id
_entity_poly.type
_entity_poly.pdbx_seq_one_letter_code
_entity_poly.pdbx_strand_id
1 'polypeptide(L)' 'MQTNNRRTQQSGTSVNDLKREYGISEVTIYKWIKAQSPMENGGGLPPAEMAKIQKENLCLQQEVEISKKATTIFAKK' A
#
# COMPACT_ATOMS: atom_id res chain seq x y z
N MET A 1 17.89 -6.37 31.43
CA MET A 1 16.63 -5.60 31.34
C MET A 1 16.80 -4.58 30.22
N GLN A 2 16.07 -4.70 29.11
CA GLN A 2 16.20 -3.78 27.98
C GLN A 2 15.09 -2.73 28.06
N THR A 3 15.42 -1.55 28.59
CA THR A 3 14.64 -0.33 28.41
C THR A 3 15.12 0.35 27.14
N ASN A 4 14.30 0.38 26.10
CA ASN A 4 14.49 1.30 24.98
C ASN A 4 13.13 1.75 24.47
N ASN A 5 12.60 2.75 25.18
CA ASN A 5 11.49 3.60 24.78
C ASN A 5 11.93 4.47 23.58
N ARG A 6 11.89 3.92 22.36
CA ARG A 6 12.20 4.71 21.16
C ARG A 6 11.08 4.61 20.13
N ARG A 7 10.48 5.80 19.91
CA ARG A 7 9.67 6.26 18.76
C ARG A 7 8.15 6.29 18.99
N THR A 8 7.75 7.37 19.66
CA THR A 8 6.64 8.27 19.32
C THR A 8 5.67 7.75 18.24
N GLN A 9 4.53 7.23 18.67
CA GLN A 9 3.39 6.99 17.78
C GLN A 9 2.81 8.33 17.34
N GLN A 10 2.43 8.42 16.07
CA GLN A 10 2.13 9.66 15.35
C GLN A 10 0.87 10.42 15.82
N SER A 11 0.27 10.00 16.94
CA SER A 11 -0.95 10.56 17.53
C SER A 11 -0.79 10.99 19.01
N GLY A 12 0.42 10.97 19.57
CA GLY A 12 0.68 11.46 20.93
C GLY A 12 0.21 10.54 22.07
N THR A 13 -0.51 9.44 21.76
CA THR A 13 -0.91 8.44 22.76
C THR A 13 0.16 7.35 22.86
N SER A 14 0.66 7.10 24.08
CA SER A 14 1.65 6.03 24.32
C SER A 14 0.97 4.65 24.39
N VAL A 15 1.69 3.58 24.02
CA VAL A 15 1.25 2.19 24.21
C VAL A 15 0.84 1.92 25.66
N ASN A 16 1.49 2.60 26.61
CA ASN A 16 1.20 2.46 28.03
C ASN A 16 -0.14 3.08 28.43
N ASP A 17 -0.55 4.18 27.76
CA ASP A 17 -1.86 4.78 27.96
C ASP A 17 -2.96 3.88 27.41
N LEU A 18 -2.75 3.33 26.21
CA LEU A 18 -3.67 2.35 25.61
C LEU A 18 -3.83 1.09 26.48
N LYS A 19 -2.74 0.59 27.08
CA LYS A 19 -2.79 -0.52 28.02
C LYS A 19 -3.62 -0.18 29.26
N ARG A 20 -3.46 1.02 29.81
CA ARG A 20 -4.12 1.45 31.05
C ARG A 20 -5.61 1.75 30.86
N GLU A 21 -5.97 2.35 29.72
CA GLU A 21 -7.35 2.74 29.41
C GLU A 21 -8.20 1.54 28.97
N TYR A 22 -7.63 0.63 28.17
CA TYR A 22 -8.37 -0.48 27.58
C TYR A 22 -8.07 -1.83 28.25
N GLY A 23 -7.14 -1.91 29.19
CA GLY A 23 -6.72 -3.17 29.84
C GLY A 23 -6.03 -4.16 28.88
N ILE A 24 -5.61 -3.68 27.70
CA ILE A 24 -5.06 -4.51 26.63
C ILE A 24 -3.55 -4.69 26.85
N SER A 25 -3.07 -5.93 26.73
CA SER A 25 -1.63 -6.21 26.81
C SER A 25 -0.84 -5.49 25.71
N GLU A 26 0.35 -4.98 26.08
CA GLU A 26 1.27 -4.30 25.17
C GLU A 26 1.60 -5.16 23.95
N VAL A 27 1.65 -6.49 24.12
CA VAL A 27 1.89 -7.46 23.03
C VAL A 27 0.78 -7.39 21.97
N THR A 28 -0.47 -7.23 22.38
CA THR A 28 -1.62 -7.12 21.47
C THR A 28 -1.59 -5.78 20.73
N ILE A 29 -1.25 -4.69 21.44
CA ILE A 29 -1.10 -3.37 20.84
C ILE A 29 0.02 -3.39 19.77
N TYR A 30 1.18 -3.97 20.08
CA TYR A 30 2.27 -4.15 19.11
C TYR A 30 1.89 -5.04 17.93
N LYS A 31 1.09 -6.11 18.15
CA LYS A 31 0.56 -6.93 17.06
C LYS A 31 -0.31 -6.12 16.11
N TRP A 32 -1.21 -5.28 16.64
CA TRP A 32 -2.05 -4.42 15.82
C TRP A 32 -1.26 -3.34 15.10
N ILE A 33 -0.27 -2.73 15.75
CA ILE A 33 0.64 -1.78 15.10
C ILE A 33 1.40 -2.44 13.96
N LYS A 34 1.88 -3.67 14.14
CA LYS A 34 2.56 -4.43 13.08
C LYS A 34 1.63 -4.84 11.94
N ALA A 35 0.35 -5.09 12.24
CA ALA A 35 -0.67 -5.41 11.24
C ALA A 35 -1.19 -4.17 10.47
N GLN A 36 -1.22 -3.01 11.14
CA GLN A 36 -1.65 -1.72 10.58
C GLN A 36 -0.50 -0.97 9.91
N SER A 37 0.74 -1.24 10.30
CA SER A 37 1.91 -0.79 9.53
C SER A 37 1.82 -1.48 8.17
N PRO A 38 1.76 -0.71 7.06
CA PRO A 38 2.08 -1.28 5.77
C PRO A 38 3.45 -1.92 5.97
N MET A 39 3.59 -3.21 5.68
CA MET A 39 4.85 -3.91 5.89
C MET A 39 5.98 -3.05 5.30
N GLU A 40 6.98 -2.72 6.14
CA GLU A 40 8.26 -2.12 5.74
C GLU A 40 9.09 -3.09 4.88
N ASN A 41 8.43 -4.03 4.18
CA ASN A 41 9.05 -4.91 3.22
C ASN A 41 8.01 -5.38 2.20
N GLY A 42 7.95 -4.69 1.06
CA GLY A 42 7.69 -5.36 -0.22
C GLY A 42 6.30 -5.97 -0.43
N GLY A 43 5.22 -5.30 -0.02
CA GLY A 43 3.89 -5.55 -0.58
C GLY A 43 3.70 -4.95 -1.99
N GLY A 44 4.78 -4.54 -2.65
CA GLY A 44 4.80 -4.16 -4.05
C GLY A 44 5.03 -5.40 -4.90
N LEU A 45 4.30 -5.52 -6.01
CA LEU A 45 4.59 -6.49 -7.05
C LEU A 45 6.11 -6.53 -7.32
N PRO A 46 6.74 -7.70 -7.48
CA PRO A 46 8.15 -7.81 -7.79
C PRO A 46 8.54 -6.84 -8.92
N PRO A 47 9.75 -6.24 -8.95
CA PRO A 47 10.14 -5.31 -10.00
C PRO A 47 9.92 -5.85 -11.43
N ALA A 48 10.08 -7.16 -11.62
CA ALA A 48 9.79 -7.85 -12.86
C ALA A 48 8.30 -7.86 -13.23
N GLU A 49 7.42 -8.05 -12.25
CA GLU A 49 5.97 -7.99 -12.43
C GLU A 49 5.49 -6.56 -12.69
N MET A 50 6.06 -5.56 -12.01
CA MET A 50 5.79 -4.15 -12.31
C MET A 50 6.20 -3.78 -13.73
N ALA A 51 7.36 -4.23 -14.21
CA ALA A 51 7.80 -4.00 -15.58
C ALA A 51 6.87 -4.66 -16.61
N LYS A 52 6.41 -5.89 -16.32
CA LYS A 52 5.44 -6.59 -17.17
C LYS A 52 4.10 -5.85 -17.23
N ILE A 53 3.59 -5.39 -16.09
CA ILE A 53 2.33 -4.62 -16.00
C ILE A 53 2.45 -3.27 -16.70
N GLN A 54 3.57 -2.57 -16.57
CA GLN A 54 3.81 -1.31 -17.29
C GLN A 54 3.82 -1.52 -18.80
N LYS A 55 4.48 -2.59 -19.27
CA LYS A 55 4.52 -2.94 -20.69
C LYS A 55 3.13 -3.27 -21.23
N GLU A 56 2.36 -4.06 -20.51
CA GLU A 56 1.00 -4.42 -20.90
C GLU A 56 0.07 -3.21 -20.92
N ASN A 57 0.13 -2.35 -19.90
CA ASN A 57 -0.63 -1.10 -19.86
C ASN A 57 -0.33 -0.19 -21.06
N LEU A 58 0.95 -0.05 -21.43
CA LEU A 58 1.33 0.75 -22.59
C LEU A 58 0.74 0.18 -23.89
N CYS A 59 0.80 -1.15 -24.06
CA CYS A 59 0.23 -1.83 -25.22
C CYS A 59 -1.30 -1.66 -25.30
N LEU A 60 -2.00 -1.82 -24.18
CA LEU A 60 -3.45 -1.62 -24.10
C LEU A 60 -3.86 -0.17 -24.41
N GLN A 61 -3.10 0.82 -23.93
CA GLN A 61 -3.35 2.22 -24.25
C GLN A 61 -3.22 2.49 -25.76
N GLN A 62 -2.22 1.90 -26.41
CA GLN A 62 -2.05 2.01 -27.86
C GLN A 62 -3.19 1.34 -28.62
N GLU A 63 -3.64 0.16 -28.19
CA GLU A 63 -4.77 -0.54 -28.81
C GLU A 63 -6.07 0.28 -28.69
N VAL A 64 -6.33 0.85 -27.52
CA VAL A 64 -7.47 1.75 -27.29
C VAL A 64 -7.41 2.98 -28.20
N GLU A 65 -6.24 3.59 -28.36
CA GLU A 65 -6.02 4.72 -29.28
C GLU A 65 -6.32 4.34 -30.73
N ILE A 66 -5.81 3.20 -31.21
CA ILE A 66 -6.06 2.72 -32.57
C ILE A 66 -7.55 2.46 -32.78
N SER A 67 -8.20 1.81 -31.82
CA SER A 67 -9.63 1.51 -31.87
C SER A 67 -10.47 2.78 -31.97
N LYS A 68 -10.18 3.79 -31.14
CA LYS A 68 -10.84 5.12 -31.21
C LYS A 68 -10.66 5.79 -32.57
N LYS A 69 -9.44 5.74 -33.13
CA LYS A 69 -9.16 6.30 -34.47
C LYS A 69 -9.96 5.58 -35.54
N ALA A 70 -10.01 4.24 -35.49
CA ALA A 70 -10.82 3.44 -36.39
C ALA A 70 -12.30 3.81 -36.29
N THR A 71 -12.88 3.85 -35.08
CA THR A 71 -14.27 4.28 -34.87
C THR A 71 -14.54 5.66 -35.45
N THR A 72 -13.63 6.62 -35.26
CA THR A 72 -13.77 7.97 -35.81
C THR A 72 -13.76 7.96 -37.35
N ILE A 73 -12.91 7.14 -37.97
CA ILE A 73 -12.87 7.01 -39.44
C ILE A 73 -14.17 6.37 -39.95
N PHE A 74 -14.64 5.30 -39.29
CA PHE A 74 -15.88 4.62 -39.68
C PHE A 74 -17.12 5.50 -39.49
N ALA A 75 -17.18 6.31 -38.43
CA ALA A 75 -18.30 7.21 -38.19
C ALA A 75 -18.34 8.43 -39.12
N LYS A 76 -17.23 8.77 -39.78
CA LYS A 76 -17.13 9.88 -40.74
C LYS A 76 -17.37 9.45 -42.20
N LYS A 77 -17.56 8.15 -42.45
CA LYS A 77 -17.90 7.59 -43.77
C LYS A 77 -19.41 7.43 -43.90
#